data_AF-A0A6I7X5D0-F1
#
_entry.id   AF-A0A6I7X5D0-F1
#
_cell.length_a   1.000
_cell.length_b   1.000
_cell.length_c   1.000
_cell.angle_alpha   90.00
_cell.angle_beta   90.00
_cell.angle_gamma   90.00
#
_symmetry.space_group_name_H-M   'P 1'
#
loop_
_entity.id
_entity.type
_entity.pdbx_description
1 polymer ?
#
loop_
_entity_poly.entity_id
_entity_poly.type
_entity_poly.pdbx_seq_one_letter_code
_entity_poly.pdbx_strand_id
1 'polypeptide(L)'
;ELQALTDTRLTKSIKDDLAATITYFSNNITKDRMNYAHHIEEKLPIGSGVTEAACKTLVKQRLCGSGMRWKNKGAKVVLSLRALVQTTNRWQQFWDKIIQFGVEHQTA
;
A
#
# COMPACT_ATOMS: atom_id res chain seq x y z
N GLU A 1 19.42 20.71 11.01
CA GLU A 1 19.02 19.50 11.77
C GLU A 1 17.61 19.69 12.30
N LEU A 2 16.82 18.61 12.45
CA LEU A 2 15.46 18.68 12.98
C LEU A 2 15.51 19.05 14.47
N GLN A 3 15.60 20.34 14.77
CA GLN A 3 15.67 20.85 16.12
C GLN A 3 14.26 20.91 16.73
N ALA A 4 14.16 20.56 18.01
CA ALA A 4 12.93 20.77 18.76
C ALA A 4 12.67 22.28 18.90
N LEU A 5 11.58 22.78 18.31
CA LEU A 5 11.14 24.16 18.55
C LEU A 5 10.56 24.25 19.95
N THR A 6 11.23 24.99 20.82
CA THR A 6 10.82 25.23 22.21
C THR A 6 10.03 26.54 22.35
N ASP A 7 9.13 26.84 21.41
CA ASP A 7 8.29 28.03 21.51
C ASP A 7 7.19 27.81 22.55
N THR A 8 7.21 28.62 23.61
CA THR A 8 6.29 28.52 24.74
C THR A 8 4.86 28.91 24.36
N ARG A 9 4.67 29.67 23.26
CA ARG A 9 3.37 30.16 22.78
C ARG A 9 2.54 29.11 22.05
N LEU A 10 3.13 27.98 21.69
CA LEU A 10 2.42 26.91 20.98
C LEU A 10 1.45 26.15 21.90
N THR A 11 0.27 25.83 21.37
CA THR A 11 -0.70 24.99 22.07
C THR A 11 -0.16 23.56 22.22
N LYS A 12 -0.72 22.81 23.17
CA LYS A 12 -0.31 21.43 23.43
C LYS A 12 -0.41 20.54 22.17
N SER A 13 -1.53 20.61 21.45
CA SER A 13 -1.74 19.82 20.22
C SER A 13 -0.64 20.08 19.19
N ILE A 14 -0.25 21.34 18.97
CA ILE A 14 0.79 21.68 17.99
C ILE A 14 2.16 21.16 18.44
N LYS A 15 2.44 21.20 19.75
CA LYS A 15 3.69 20.63 20.30
C LYS A 15 3.74 19.12 20.11
N ASP A 16 2.61 18.43 20.33
CA ASP A 16 2.49 16.98 20.15
C ASP A 16 2.67 16.59 18.67
N ASP A 17 2.02 17.30 17.75
CA ASP A 17 2.16 17.09 16.30
C ASP A 17 3.59 17.35 15.81
N LEU A 18 4.22 18.40 16.34
CA LEU A 18 5.61 18.72 16.01
C LEU A 18 6.56 17.63 16.51
N ALA A 19 6.40 17.17 17.75
CA ALA A 19 7.21 16.10 18.32
C ALA A 19 7.06 14.79 17.52
N ALA A 20 5.83 14.45 17.12
CA ALA A 20 5.55 13.31 16.25
C ALA A 20 6.23 13.45 14.88
N THR A 21 6.16 14.64 14.29
CA THR A 21 6.77 14.95 12.99
C THR A 21 8.29 14.85 13.04
N ILE A 22 8.93 15.45 14.05
CA ILE A 22 10.39 15.34 14.27
C ILE A 22 10.78 13.87 14.42
N THR A 23 10.05 13.12 15.25
CA THR A 23 10.31 11.70 15.46
C THR A 23 10.21 10.90 14.17
N TYR A 24 9.18 11.15 13.34
CA TYR A 24 9.00 10.49 12.06
C TYR A 24 10.17 10.76 11.11
N PHE A 25 10.57 12.01 10.93
CA PHE A 25 11.67 12.34 10.03
C PHE A 25 13.00 11.78 10.54
N SER A 26 13.33 11.93 11.82
CA SER A 26 14.55 11.38 12.43
C SER A 26 14.65 9.85 12.24
N ASN A 27 13.54 9.13 12.43
CA ASN A 27 13.50 7.68 12.24
C ASN A 27 13.65 7.22 10.78
N ASN A 28 13.19 8.02 9.82
CA ASN A 28 13.31 7.69 8.40
C ASN A 28 14.64 8.14 7.80
N ILE A 29 15.24 9.22 8.31
CA ILE A 29 16.60 9.66 7.96
C ILE A 29 17.61 8.61 8.44
N THR A 30 17.52 8.16 9.69
CA THR A 30 18.42 7.12 10.23
C THR A 30 18.32 5.78 9.51
N LYS A 31 17.21 5.53 8.81
CA LYS A 31 16.97 4.32 7.99
C LYS A 31 17.22 4.52 6.50
N ASP A 32 17.79 5.66 6.11
CA ASP A 32 18.08 6.03 4.72
C ASP A 32 16.86 5.95 3.77
N ARG A 33 15.66 6.25 4.28
CA ARG A 33 14.41 6.26 3.49
C ARG A 33 14.06 7.62 2.89
N MET A 34 14.83 8.64 3.25
CA MET A 34 14.60 10.03 2.82
C MET A 34 15.60 10.49 1.75
N ASN A 35 16.44 9.59 1.24
CA ASN A 35 17.37 9.91 0.14
C ASN A 35 16.64 9.87 -1.21
N TYR A 36 15.73 10.82 -1.40
CA TYR A 36 14.86 10.86 -2.58
C TYR A 36 15.65 10.99 -3.89
N ALA A 37 16.76 11.73 -3.89
CA ALA A 37 17.60 11.88 -5.08
C ALA A 37 18.13 10.53 -5.54
N HIS A 38 18.75 9.77 -4.63
CA HIS A 38 19.25 8.43 -4.92
C HIS A 38 18.13 7.48 -5.38
N HIS A 39 16.98 7.47 -4.71
CA HIS A 39 15.86 6.61 -5.09
C HIS A 39 15.27 6.96 -6.46
N ILE A 40 15.29 8.23 -6.87
CA ILE A 40 14.88 8.67 -8.21
C ILE A 40 15.87 8.17 -9.26
N GLU A 41 17.18 8.28 -9.00
CA GLU A 41 18.24 7.75 -9.87
C GLU A 41 18.10 6.22 -10.06
N GLU A 42 17.76 5.50 -9.00
CA GLU A 42 17.47 4.06 -9.02
C GLU A 42 16.10 3.71 -9.62
N LYS A 43 15.30 4.69 -10.03
CA LYS A 43 13.94 4.52 -10.55
C LYS A 43 13.02 3.74 -9.60
N LEU A 44 13.23 3.88 -8.29
CA LEU A 44 12.38 3.25 -7.30
C LEU A 44 11.00 3.92 -7.29
N PRO A 45 9.93 3.14 -7.05
CA PRO A 45 8.58 3.66 -6.92
C PRO A 45 8.43 4.39 -5.57
N ILE A 46 8.87 5.64 -5.51
CA ILE A 46 8.80 6.49 -4.30
C ILE A 46 7.41 7.10 -4.05
N GLY A 47 6.57 7.17 -5.09
CA GLY A 47 5.23 7.72 -5.01
C GLY A 47 4.20 6.70 -4.53
N SER A 48 3.33 7.09 -3.58
CA SER A 48 2.23 6.24 -3.12
C SER A 48 1.04 6.21 -4.07
N GLY A 49 0.95 7.13 -5.06
CA GLY A 49 -0.24 7.33 -5.88
C GLY A 49 -0.72 6.08 -6.62
N VAL A 50 0.19 5.30 -7.22
CA VAL A 50 -0.18 4.03 -7.90
C VAL A 50 -0.71 3.01 -6.89
N THR A 51 -0.07 2.91 -5.73
CA THR A 51 -0.49 2.01 -4.63
C THR A 51 -1.85 2.42 -4.05
N GLU A 52 -2.06 3.72 -3.82
CA GLU A 52 -3.33 4.26 -3.32
C GLU A 52 -4.45 4.08 -4.33
N ALA A 53 -4.18 4.33 -5.61
CA ALA A 53 -5.12 4.09 -6.70
C ALA A 53 -5.51 2.60 -6.74
N ALA A 54 -4.55 1.68 -6.65
CA ALA A 54 -4.80 0.25 -6.58
C ALA A 54 -5.64 -0.12 -5.36
N CYS A 55 -5.33 0.40 -4.16
CA CYS A 55 -6.14 0.18 -2.96
C CYS A 55 -7.59 0.69 -3.12
N LYS A 56 -7.76 1.83 -3.79
CA LYS A 56 -9.08 2.40 -4.07
C LYS A 56 -9.89 1.52 -5.02
N THR A 57 -9.29 1.02 -6.10
CA THR A 57 -9.99 0.29 -7.17
C THR A 57 -10.13 -1.23 -6.90
N LEU A 58 -9.09 -1.86 -6.35
CA LEU A 58 -9.10 -3.28 -6.03
C LEU A 58 -9.92 -3.56 -4.78
N VAL A 59 -9.65 -2.82 -3.70
CA VAL A 59 -10.20 -3.08 -2.37
C VAL A 59 -11.46 -2.26 -2.12
N LYS A 60 -11.36 -0.93 -2.02
CA LYS A 60 -12.49 -0.09 -1.58
C LYS A 60 -13.73 -0.25 -2.45
N GLN A 61 -13.57 -0.17 -3.77
CA GLN A 61 -14.70 -0.29 -4.72
C GLN A 61 -15.50 -1.59 -4.57
N ARG A 62 -14.88 -2.68 -4.11
CA ARG A 62 -15.55 -3.98 -4.01
C ARG A 62 -15.87 -4.41 -2.59
N LEU A 63 -14.99 -4.17 -1.63
CA LEU A 63 -15.17 -4.68 -0.28
C LEU A 63 -15.92 -3.71 0.64
N CYS A 64 -15.88 -2.42 0.35
CA CYS A 64 -16.50 -1.37 1.17
C CYS A 64 -17.86 -0.90 0.65
N GLY A 65 -18.55 -1.71 -0.16
CA GLY A 65 -19.91 -1.40 -0.61
C GLY A 65 -20.94 -1.56 0.50
N SER A 66 -22.05 -0.84 0.41
CA SER A 66 -23.13 -0.91 1.40
C SER A 66 -23.69 -2.33 1.54
N GLY A 67 -23.95 -2.76 2.77
CA GLY A 67 -24.50 -4.09 3.08
C GLY A 67 -23.55 -5.26 2.83
N MET A 68 -22.31 -5.04 2.40
CA MET A 68 -21.38 -6.12 2.11
C MET A 68 -20.76 -6.69 3.38
N ARG A 69 -20.82 -8.02 3.50
CA ARG A 69 -20.18 -8.77 4.59
C ARG A 69 -19.27 -9.82 3.99
N TRP A 70 -18.04 -9.88 4.48
CA TRP A 70 -17.03 -10.78 3.96
C TRP A 70 -16.47 -11.64 5.08
N LYS A 71 -16.27 -12.93 4.79
CA LYS A 71 -15.33 -13.76 5.54
C LYS A 71 -13.95 -13.65 4.89
N ASN A 72 -12.88 -13.75 5.67
CA ASN A 72 -11.50 -13.61 5.17
C ASN A 72 -11.21 -14.46 3.92
N LYS A 73 -11.66 -15.73 3.90
CA LYS A 73 -11.52 -16.62 2.74
C LYS A 73 -12.16 -16.05 1.47
N GLY A 74 -13.40 -15.55 1.57
CA GLY A 74 -14.13 -14.98 0.45
C GLY A 74 -13.54 -13.66 -0.04
N ALA A 75 -13.16 -12.77 0.88
CA ALA A 75 -12.49 -11.52 0.53
C ALA A 75 -11.19 -11.77 -0.24
N LYS A 76 -10.36 -12.71 0.24
CA LYS A 76 -9.09 -13.07 -0.40
C LYS A 76 -9.30 -13.54 -1.83
N VAL A 77 -10.23 -14.47 -2.06
CA VAL A 77 -10.52 -15.00 -3.41
C VAL A 77 -10.96 -13.89 -4.35
N VAL A 78 -11.89 -13.03 -3.92
CA VAL A 78 -12.39 -11.92 -4.75
C VAL A 78 -11.29 -10.92 -5.06
N LEU A 79 -10.46 -10.56 -4.08
CA LEU A 79 -9.33 -9.65 -4.30
C LEU A 79 -8.31 -10.24 -5.27
N SER A 80 -7.97 -11.53 -5.15
CA SER A 80 -7.06 -12.21 -6.07
C SER A 80 -7.58 -12.17 -7.51
N LEU A 81 -8.85 -12.52 -7.72
CA LEU A 81 -9.47 -12.46 -9.05
C LEU A 81 -9.49 -11.03 -9.60
N ARG A 82 -9.85 -10.04 -8.78
CA ARG A 82 -9.85 -8.63 -9.21
C ARG A 82 -8.44 -8.15 -9.57
N ALA A 83 -7.42 -8.54 -8.82
CA ALA A 83 -6.04 -8.19 -9.13
C ALA A 83 -5.61 -8.76 -10.49
N LEU A 84 -6.00 -10.00 -10.82
CA LEU A 84 -5.73 -10.59 -12.13
C LEU A 84 -6.41 -9.83 -13.27
N VAL A 85 -7.68 -9.44 -13.08
CA VAL A 85 -8.46 -8.72 -14.11
C VAL A 85 -7.98 -7.29 -14.32
N GLN A 86 -7.62 -6.58 -13.24
CA GLN A 86 -7.23 -5.16 -13.29
C GLN A 86 -5.76 -4.95 -13.68
N THR A 87 -4.95 -6.01 -13.68
CA THR A 87 -3.54 -5.92 -14.09
C THR A 87 -3.41 -6.42 -15.51
N THR A 88 -2.92 -5.56 -16.40
CA THR A 88 -2.72 -5.88 -17.82
C THR A 88 -1.95 -7.20 -17.98
N ASN A 89 -2.43 -8.05 -18.88
CA ASN A 89 -1.88 -9.38 -19.23
C ASN A 89 -1.92 -10.46 -18.13
N ARG A 90 -2.26 -10.15 -16.88
CA ARG A 90 -2.28 -11.15 -15.80
C ARG A 90 -3.43 -12.15 -15.91
N TRP A 91 -4.59 -11.71 -16.37
CA TRP A 91 -5.72 -12.59 -16.62
C TRP A 91 -5.41 -13.65 -17.69
N GLN A 92 -4.82 -13.23 -18.81
CA GLN A 92 -4.43 -14.14 -19.88
C GLN A 92 -3.34 -15.11 -19.41
N GLN A 93 -2.29 -14.60 -18.78
CA GLN A 93 -1.21 -15.42 -18.20
C GLN A 93 -1.73 -16.48 -17.22
N PHE A 94 -2.74 -16.14 -16.42
CA PHE A 94 -3.37 -17.08 -15.50
C PHE A 94 -4.05 -18.24 -16.25
N TRP A 95 -4.83 -17.94 -17.29
CA TRP A 95 -5.50 -18.95 -18.09
C TRP A 95 -4.54 -19.78 -18.93
N ASP A 96 -3.53 -19.17 -19.54
CA ASP A 96 -2.51 -19.89 -20.31
C ASP A 96 -1.82 -20.95 -19.44
N LYS A 97 -1.51 -20.58 -18.18
CA LYS A 97 -0.93 -21.50 -17.21
C LYS A 97 -1.90 -22.64 -16.85
N ILE A 98 -3.18 -22.34 -16.64
CA ILE A 98 -4.18 -23.38 -16.36
C ILE A 98 -4.36 -24.32 -17.55
N ILE A 99 -4.38 -23.80 -18.78
CA ILE A 99 -4.50 -24.62 -19.99
C ILE A 99 -3.28 -25.52 -20.15
N GLN A 100 -2.08 -25.02 -19.86
CA GLN A 100 -0.84 -25.78 -20.00
C GLN A 100 -0.67 -26.88 -18.95
N PHE A 101 -0.97 -26.59 -17.68
CA PHE A 101 -0.65 -27.48 -16.56
C PHE A 101 -1.87 -28.14 -15.90
N GLY A 102 -3.07 -27.70 -16.24
CA GLY A 102 -4.29 -28.09 -15.54
C GLY A 102 -4.43 -27.42 -14.16
N VAL A 103 -5.44 -27.86 -13.41
CA VAL A 103 -5.63 -27.45 -12.01
C VAL A 103 -5.53 -28.68 -11.14
N GLU A 104 -4.50 -28.75 -10.29
CA GLU A 104 -4.45 -29.75 -9.23
C GLU A 104 -5.39 -29.36 -8.10
N HIS A 105 -6.31 -30.25 -7.76
CA HIS A 105 -7.19 -30.05 -6.63
C HIS A 105 -6.41 -30.34 -5.34
N GLN A 106 -5.88 -29.31 -4.70
CA GLN A 106 -5.37 -29.46 -3.33
C GLN A 106 -6.56 -29.71 -2.40
N THR A 107 -6.74 -30.96 -1.98
CA THR A 107 -7.56 -31.29 -0.82
C THR A 107 -6.91 -30.67 0.41
N ALA A 108 -7.67 -29.85 1.12
CA ALA A 108 -7.25 -29.25 2.39
C ALA A 108 -7.08 -30.31 3.48
#